data_AF-A0AAN4SJ33-F1
#
_entry.id   AF-A0AAN4SJ33-F1
#
_cell.length_a   1.000
_cell.length_b   1.000
_cell.length_c   1.000
_cell.angle_alpha   90.00
_cell.angle_beta   90.00
_cell.angle_gamma   90.00
#
_symmetry.space_group_name_H-M   'P 1'
#
loop_
_entity.id
_entity.type
_entity.pdbx_description
1 polymer ?
#
loop_
_entity_poly.entity_id
_entity_poly.type
_entity_poly.pdbx_seq_one_letter_code
_entity_poly.pdbx_strand_id
1 'polypeptide(L)'
;MAKDNWCTVSPMSGEGDGTLTVSASGHNGRMGKTTTVTVTAANGTRPSKSFTVVQAGAGVVLTLDSSKPGLPKSGGKVTINGTSNSATLKVDCPQAGLGLVAILKIGGKPDQTVIENSAVPKTVTIPGDPGASGIYSFTLELQVAPSKKATTVTFKINVTPSEESLKKQCTFTLEPGDSSLSINRSEVRLNKEGGAQASGSNIVNVTSNDNWTVS
;
A
#
# COMPACT_ATOMS: atom_id res chain seq x y z
N MET A 1 -32.66 -26.13 5.67
CA MET A 1 -31.78 -25.12 6.29
C MET A 1 -32.41 -23.75 6.08
N ALA A 2 -32.30 -22.84 7.06
CA ALA A 2 -32.76 -21.47 6.89
C ALA A 2 -31.83 -20.72 5.92
N LYS A 3 -32.39 -19.83 5.11
CA LYS A 3 -31.58 -18.91 4.29
C LYS A 3 -30.75 -17.99 5.18
N ASP A 4 -29.60 -17.55 4.69
CA ASP A 4 -28.78 -16.56 5.37
C ASP A 4 -29.48 -15.20 5.51
N ASN A 5 -29.10 -14.44 6.54
CA ASN A 5 -29.69 -13.13 6.87
C ASN A 5 -29.46 -12.05 5.78
N TRP A 6 -28.45 -12.19 4.93
CA TRP A 6 -28.19 -11.25 3.84
C TRP A 6 -29.16 -11.40 2.66
N CYS A 7 -29.85 -12.53 2.56
CA CYS A 7 -30.80 -12.84 1.51
C CYS A 7 -32.21 -12.50 1.99
N THR A 8 -32.88 -11.55 1.34
CA THR A 8 -34.26 -11.17 1.60
C THR A 8 -35.18 -11.86 0.59
N VAL A 9 -36.29 -12.42 1.07
CA VAL A 9 -37.31 -13.06 0.22
C VAL A 9 -38.65 -12.43 0.57
N SER A 10 -39.44 -12.05 -0.43
CA SER A 10 -40.77 -11.46 -0.24
C SER A 10 -41.74 -11.89 -1.35
N PRO A 11 -42.98 -12.32 -1.03
CA PRO A 11 -43.48 -12.56 0.33
C PRO A 11 -42.84 -13.81 0.96
N MET A 12 -42.92 -13.96 2.29
CA MET A 12 -42.42 -15.15 3.00
C MET A 12 -43.44 -16.30 3.07
N SER A 13 -44.67 -16.05 2.65
CA SER A 13 -45.77 -17.01 2.57
C SER A 13 -46.74 -16.60 1.47
N GLY A 14 -47.54 -17.53 0.98
CA GLY A 14 -48.58 -17.29 -0.01
C GLY A 14 -49.55 -18.46 -0.10
N GLU A 15 -50.57 -18.31 -0.92
CA GLU A 15 -51.60 -19.33 -1.17
C GLU A 15 -51.69 -19.60 -2.68
N GLY A 16 -51.88 -20.86 -3.05
CA GLY A 16 -51.93 -21.26 -4.47
C GLY A 16 -50.64 -20.94 -5.24
N ASP A 17 -50.81 -20.67 -6.53
CA ASP A 17 -49.70 -20.23 -7.39
C ASP A 17 -49.27 -18.80 -7.05
N GLY A 18 -47.97 -18.55 -7.03
CA GLY A 18 -47.44 -17.24 -6.66
C GLY A 18 -45.98 -17.04 -7.05
N THR A 19 -45.51 -15.80 -6.87
CA THR A 19 -44.13 -15.40 -7.14
C THR A 19 -43.43 -14.97 -5.86
N LEU A 20 -42.11 -15.18 -5.83
CA LEU A 20 -41.24 -14.75 -4.75
C LEU A 20 -40.18 -13.84 -5.36
N THR A 21 -39.93 -12.69 -4.75
CA THR A 21 -38.80 -11.82 -5.09
C THR A 21 -37.67 -12.06 -4.12
N VAL A 22 -36.45 -12.21 -4.66
CA VAL A 22 -35.23 -12.37 -3.86
C VAL A 22 -34.35 -11.13 -4.06
N SER A 23 -33.86 -10.55 -2.96
CA SER A 23 -32.97 -9.39 -2.99
C SER A 23 -31.90 -9.48 -1.90
N ALA A 24 -30.85 -8.65 -2.01
CA ALA A 24 -29.76 -8.55 -1.04
C ALA A 24 -29.15 -7.14 -1.07
N SER A 25 -28.57 -6.70 0.04
CA SER A 25 -27.75 -5.48 0.08
C SER A 25 -26.41 -5.68 -0.64
N GLY A 26 -25.75 -4.58 -1.03
CA GLY A 26 -24.44 -4.63 -1.68
C GLY A 26 -23.39 -5.39 -0.88
N HIS A 27 -22.53 -6.14 -1.56
CA HIS A 27 -21.44 -6.92 -0.98
C HIS A 27 -20.09 -6.37 -1.42
N ASN A 28 -19.25 -5.95 -0.48
CA ASN A 28 -17.94 -5.35 -0.78
C ASN A 28 -16.77 -6.35 -0.71
N GLY A 29 -17.03 -7.58 -0.28
CA GLY A 29 -16.03 -8.64 -0.26
C GLY A 29 -15.75 -9.16 -1.66
N ARG A 30 -14.48 -9.47 -1.96
CA ARG A 30 -14.10 -10.02 -3.27
C ARG A 30 -14.68 -11.41 -3.52
N MET A 31 -14.91 -12.20 -2.46
CA MET A 31 -15.48 -13.53 -2.62
C MET A 31 -17.01 -13.45 -2.57
N GLY A 32 -17.64 -14.06 -3.57
CA GLY A 32 -19.10 -14.19 -3.60
C GLY A 32 -19.61 -15.03 -2.45
N LYS A 33 -20.90 -14.84 -2.10
CA LYS A 33 -21.58 -15.59 -1.05
C LYS A 33 -22.79 -16.33 -1.60
N THR A 34 -23.10 -17.47 -0.99
CA THR A 34 -24.16 -18.38 -1.44
C THR A 34 -25.03 -18.81 -0.28
N THR A 35 -26.33 -18.95 -0.51
CA THR A 35 -27.29 -19.49 0.46
C THR A 35 -28.35 -20.31 -0.25
N THR A 36 -28.98 -21.22 0.48
CA THR A 36 -30.14 -21.97 -0.03
C THR A 36 -31.42 -21.38 0.54
N VAL A 37 -32.41 -21.13 -0.32
CA VAL A 37 -33.78 -20.81 0.07
C VAL A 37 -34.62 -22.08 -0.06
N THR A 38 -35.41 -22.40 0.96
CA THR A 38 -36.31 -23.57 0.96
C THR A 38 -37.75 -23.10 1.04
N VAL A 39 -38.57 -23.48 0.07
CA VAL A 39 -40.02 -23.27 0.05
C VAL A 39 -40.68 -24.57 0.50
N THR A 40 -41.59 -24.49 1.46
CA THR A 40 -42.25 -25.66 2.06
C THR A 40 -43.75 -25.43 2.09
N ALA A 41 -44.52 -26.41 1.61
CA ALA A 41 -45.98 -26.35 1.72
C ALA A 41 -46.38 -26.31 3.21
N ALA A 42 -47.34 -25.45 3.55
CA ALA A 42 -47.71 -25.19 4.94
C ALA A 42 -48.44 -26.38 5.61
N ASN A 43 -49.21 -27.13 4.83
CA ASN A 43 -50.15 -28.15 5.32
C ASN A 43 -49.83 -29.57 4.77
N GLY A 44 -50.43 -30.59 5.38
CA GLY A 44 -50.38 -31.97 4.90
C GLY A 44 -49.00 -32.62 4.99
N THR A 45 -48.55 -33.26 3.90
CA THR A 45 -47.24 -33.93 3.81
C THR A 45 -46.05 -32.96 3.73
N ARG A 46 -46.30 -31.64 3.64
CA ARG A 46 -45.33 -30.55 3.68
C ARG A 46 -44.09 -30.77 2.78
N PRO A 47 -44.26 -31.11 1.48
CA PRO A 47 -43.13 -31.22 0.57
C PRO A 47 -42.35 -29.90 0.50
N SER A 48 -41.04 -29.99 0.33
CA SER A 48 -40.13 -28.85 0.19
C SER A 48 -39.40 -28.87 -1.13
N LYS A 49 -39.14 -27.68 -1.68
CA LYS A 49 -38.23 -27.45 -2.82
C LYS A 49 -37.25 -26.35 -2.45
N SER A 50 -36.04 -26.43 -2.98
CA SER A 50 -34.98 -25.48 -2.68
C SER A 50 -34.34 -24.93 -3.94
N PHE A 51 -33.87 -23.69 -3.86
CA PHE A 51 -33.05 -23.08 -4.88
C PHE A 51 -31.86 -22.33 -4.23
N THR A 52 -30.80 -22.17 -5.00
CA THR A 52 -29.57 -21.51 -4.54
C THR A 52 -29.58 -20.05 -4.96
N VAL A 53 -29.24 -19.17 -4.02
CA VAL A 53 -29.02 -17.75 -4.26
C VAL A 53 -27.53 -17.49 -4.18
N VAL A 54 -26.97 -16.98 -5.28
CA VAL A 54 -25.55 -16.60 -5.37
C VAL A 54 -25.46 -15.10 -5.54
N GLN A 55 -24.71 -14.45 -4.66
CA GLN A 55 -24.34 -13.05 -4.79
C GLN A 55 -22.86 -12.96 -5.19
N ALA A 56 -22.59 -12.28 -6.30
CA ALA A 56 -21.22 -12.06 -6.78
C ALA A 56 -20.37 -11.27 -5.78
N GLY A 57 -19.06 -11.50 -5.83
CA GLY A 57 -18.08 -10.67 -5.13
C GLY A 57 -17.88 -9.31 -5.80
N ALA A 58 -17.40 -8.33 -5.04
CA ALA A 58 -16.97 -7.05 -5.57
C ALA A 58 -15.61 -7.15 -6.28
N GLY A 59 -15.35 -6.24 -7.23
CA GLY A 59 -14.01 -6.03 -7.78
C GLY A 59 -13.01 -5.57 -6.71
N VAL A 60 -11.72 -5.65 -7.03
CA VAL A 60 -10.70 -5.18 -6.09
C VAL A 60 -10.78 -3.66 -5.95
N VAL A 61 -10.56 -3.16 -4.74
CA VAL A 61 -10.51 -1.72 -4.45
C VAL A 61 -9.28 -1.37 -3.64
N LEU A 62 -8.78 -0.15 -3.83
CA LEU A 62 -7.72 0.45 -3.01
C LEU A 62 -7.96 1.95 -2.87
N THR A 63 -7.93 2.43 -1.63
CA THR A 63 -7.81 3.85 -1.28
C THR A 63 -6.51 4.08 -0.52
N LEU A 64 -5.96 5.28 -0.64
CA LEU A 64 -4.74 5.69 0.02
C LEU A 64 -4.74 7.21 0.16
N ASP A 65 -4.25 7.74 1.28
CA ASP A 65 -3.95 9.16 1.38
C ASP A 65 -3.02 9.59 0.22
N SER A 66 -3.37 10.65 -0.50
CA SER A 66 -2.62 11.09 -1.68
C SER A 66 -1.36 11.90 -1.34
N SER A 67 -1.34 12.55 -0.17
CA SER A 67 -0.21 13.31 0.35
C SER A 67 -0.22 13.41 1.88
N LYS A 68 0.91 13.85 2.43
CA LYS A 68 1.10 14.21 3.84
C LYS A 68 1.89 15.51 3.94
N PRO A 69 1.85 16.21 5.09
CA PRO A 69 2.75 17.33 5.34
C PRO A 69 4.22 16.94 5.13
N GLY A 70 5.04 17.91 4.74
CA GLY A 70 6.48 17.72 4.61
C GLY A 70 7.12 17.30 5.92
N LEU A 71 8.19 16.52 5.82
CA LEU A 71 9.01 16.08 6.94
C LEU A 71 10.17 17.06 7.16
N PRO A 72 10.52 17.36 8.43
CA PRO A 72 11.64 18.22 8.73
C PRO A 72 12.96 17.53 8.37
N LYS A 73 14.06 18.29 8.32
CA LYS A 73 15.38 17.75 7.92
C LYS A 73 15.88 16.60 8.80
N SER A 74 15.39 16.50 10.04
CA SER A 74 15.66 15.39 10.98
C SER A 74 14.92 14.09 10.63
N GLY A 75 14.08 14.08 9.59
CA GLY A 75 13.20 12.96 9.29
C GLY A 75 12.04 12.88 10.29
N GLY A 76 11.42 11.71 10.43
CA GLY A 76 10.33 11.54 11.38
C GLY A 76 9.41 10.37 11.09
N LYS A 77 8.37 10.28 11.94
CA LYS A 77 7.29 9.32 11.80
C LYS A 77 6.10 9.93 11.09
N VAL A 78 5.49 9.17 10.19
CA VAL A 78 4.24 9.57 9.53
C VAL A 78 3.38 8.36 9.22
N THR A 79 2.08 8.53 9.35
CA THR A 79 1.10 7.46 9.10
C THR A 79 0.31 7.76 7.82
N ILE A 80 0.27 6.81 6.90
CA ILE A 80 -0.59 6.81 5.71
C ILE A 80 -1.79 5.91 6.00
N ASN A 81 -3.00 6.39 5.73
CA ASN A 81 -4.22 5.60 5.85
C ASN A 81 -4.63 5.07 4.48
N GLY A 82 -5.26 3.90 4.46
CA GLY A 82 -5.88 3.34 3.28
C GLY A 82 -6.92 2.29 3.61
N THR A 83 -7.69 1.92 2.60
CA THR A 83 -8.63 0.80 2.66
C THR A 83 -8.47 -0.06 1.42
N SER A 84 -8.71 -1.36 1.54
CA SER A 84 -8.71 -2.26 0.40
C SER A 84 -9.56 -3.48 0.71
N ASN A 85 -9.98 -4.21 -0.31
CA ASN A 85 -10.46 -5.57 -0.13
C ASN A 85 -9.44 -6.59 -0.66
N SER A 86 -8.24 -6.22 -1.12
CA SER A 86 -7.29 -7.13 -1.78
C SER A 86 -6.70 -8.21 -0.85
N ALA A 87 -6.40 -9.40 -1.39
CA ALA A 87 -5.71 -10.46 -0.62
C ALA A 87 -4.21 -10.16 -0.41
N THR A 88 -3.64 -9.29 -1.24
CA THR A 88 -2.22 -8.94 -1.22
C THR A 88 -2.04 -7.44 -1.42
N LEU A 89 -1.04 -6.86 -0.75
CA LEU A 89 -0.59 -5.51 -1.02
C LEU A 89 0.90 -5.53 -1.36
N LYS A 90 1.26 -4.90 -2.46
CA LYS A 90 2.65 -4.59 -2.83
C LYS A 90 2.95 -3.16 -2.46
N VAL A 91 4.03 -2.94 -1.72
CA VAL A 91 4.47 -1.62 -1.28
C VAL A 91 5.87 -1.35 -1.79
N ASP A 92 6.10 -0.16 -2.33
CA ASP A 92 7.42 0.27 -2.78
C ASP A 92 7.67 1.77 -2.57
N CYS A 93 8.95 2.12 -2.43
CA CYS A 93 9.43 3.49 -2.48
C CYS A 93 10.58 3.52 -3.50
N PRO A 94 10.39 4.11 -4.69
CA PRO A 94 11.43 4.13 -5.73
C PRO A 94 12.68 4.93 -5.35
N GLN A 95 12.58 5.82 -4.36
CA GLN A 95 13.66 6.67 -3.93
C GLN A 95 14.63 5.91 -3.00
N ALA A 96 15.84 5.65 -3.50
CA ALA A 96 16.89 5.01 -2.71
C ALA A 96 17.53 5.97 -1.69
N GLY A 97 18.14 5.40 -0.64
CA GLY A 97 19.01 6.15 0.28
C GLY A 97 18.30 7.03 1.31
N LEU A 98 16.97 6.88 1.49
CA LEU A 98 16.18 7.64 2.47
C LEU A 98 16.33 7.16 3.92
N GLY A 99 16.90 5.96 4.16
CA GLY A 99 16.83 5.36 5.51
C GLY A 99 15.38 5.10 5.94
N LEU A 100 14.49 4.77 4.99
CA LEU A 100 13.06 4.60 5.21
C LEU A 100 12.74 3.18 5.70
N VAL A 101 11.96 3.09 6.77
CA VAL A 101 11.27 1.86 7.18
C VAL A 101 9.76 2.09 7.11
N ALA A 102 9.00 1.10 6.65
CA ALA A 102 7.54 1.15 6.65
C ALA A 102 6.95 -0.14 7.21
N ILE A 103 5.97 0.00 8.09
CA ILE A 103 5.24 -1.09 8.75
C ILE A 103 3.78 -1.01 8.35
N LEU A 104 3.26 -2.07 7.73
CA LEU A 104 1.84 -2.25 7.45
C LEU A 104 1.14 -2.81 8.67
N LYS A 105 0.08 -2.11 9.11
CA LYS A 105 -0.80 -2.53 10.20
C LYS A 105 -2.23 -2.67 9.74
N ILE A 106 -2.88 -3.74 10.18
CA ILE A 106 -4.29 -4.04 9.94
C ILE A 106 -4.89 -4.50 11.27
N GLY A 107 -6.04 -3.95 11.65
CA GLY A 107 -6.67 -4.25 12.94
C GLY A 107 -6.84 -5.74 13.18
N GLY A 108 -6.32 -6.24 14.30
CA GLY A 108 -6.38 -7.66 14.69
C GLY A 108 -5.47 -8.60 13.88
N LYS A 109 -4.53 -8.08 13.08
CA LYS A 109 -3.55 -8.85 12.30
C LYS A 109 -2.12 -8.51 12.77
N PRO A 110 -1.14 -9.42 12.59
CA PRO A 110 0.26 -9.11 12.90
C PRO A 110 0.79 -8.01 11.99
N ASP A 111 1.62 -7.13 12.56
CA ASP A 111 2.33 -6.08 11.83
C ASP A 111 3.31 -6.71 10.83
N GLN A 112 3.44 -6.07 9.66
CA GLN A 112 4.33 -6.54 8.60
C GLN A 112 5.25 -5.42 8.16
N THR A 113 6.56 -5.59 8.30
CA THR A 113 7.53 -4.65 7.72
C THR A 113 7.50 -4.79 6.20
N VAL A 114 7.18 -3.72 5.49
CA VAL A 114 7.01 -3.69 4.02
C VAL A 114 8.09 -2.90 3.31
N ILE A 115 8.84 -2.04 4.01
CA ILE A 115 10.04 -1.38 3.51
C ILE A 115 11.12 -1.44 4.59
N GLU A 116 12.33 -1.84 4.23
CA GLU A 116 13.49 -1.99 5.11
C GLU A 116 14.73 -1.32 4.49
N ASN A 117 14.66 0.01 4.32
CA ASN A 117 15.70 0.82 3.67
C ASN A 117 16.14 0.26 2.30
N SER A 118 15.19 -0.29 1.56
CA SER A 118 15.41 -0.91 0.25
C SER A 118 14.41 -0.34 -0.75
N ALA A 119 14.86 -0.08 -1.97
CA ALA A 119 14.01 0.31 -3.09
C ALA A 119 13.32 -0.89 -3.76
N VAL A 120 13.62 -2.12 -3.30
CA VAL A 120 12.98 -3.34 -3.83
C VAL A 120 11.53 -3.39 -3.33
N PRO A 121 10.54 -3.49 -4.24
CA PRO A 121 9.15 -3.66 -3.86
C PRO A 121 8.93 -4.92 -3.02
N LYS A 122 8.08 -4.84 -2.00
CA LYS A 122 7.69 -5.99 -1.18
C LYS A 122 6.20 -6.25 -1.31
N THR A 123 5.84 -7.46 -1.74
CA THR A 123 4.46 -7.95 -1.74
C THR A 123 4.21 -8.74 -0.47
N VAL A 124 3.13 -8.41 0.24
CA VAL A 124 2.68 -9.11 1.43
C VAL A 124 1.29 -9.70 1.22
N THR A 125 1.07 -10.88 1.80
CA THR A 125 -0.26 -11.49 1.90
C THR A 125 -0.96 -10.94 3.14
N ILE A 126 -2.26 -10.64 3.04
CA ILE A 126 -3.04 -10.13 4.17
C ILE A 126 -3.50 -11.30 5.04
N PRO A 127 -3.10 -11.38 6.33
CA PRO A 127 -3.41 -12.53 7.17
C PRO A 127 -4.92 -12.75 7.34
N GLY A 128 -5.38 -13.95 6.95
CA GLY A 128 -6.78 -14.35 7.03
C GLY A 128 -7.74 -13.62 6.08
N ASP A 129 -7.22 -12.96 5.04
CA ASP A 129 -7.98 -12.31 3.94
C ASP A 129 -9.33 -11.68 4.36
N PRO A 130 -9.34 -10.66 5.24
CA PRO A 130 -10.58 -9.94 5.57
C PRO A 130 -11.26 -9.35 4.32
N GLY A 131 -10.48 -9.14 3.27
CA GLY A 131 -10.86 -8.75 1.91
C GLY A 131 -11.85 -9.68 1.21
N ALA A 132 -11.85 -10.97 1.56
CA ALA A 132 -12.80 -11.94 1.04
C ALA A 132 -14.25 -11.56 1.40
N SER A 133 -14.45 -11.09 2.63
CA SER A 133 -15.77 -10.78 3.20
C SER A 133 -16.15 -9.30 3.16
N GLY A 134 -15.20 -8.37 3.01
CA GLY A 134 -15.47 -6.94 3.00
C GLY A 134 -14.22 -6.10 2.77
N ILE A 135 -14.36 -4.78 2.90
CA ILE A 135 -13.23 -3.84 2.84
C ILE A 135 -12.59 -3.77 4.24
N TYR A 136 -11.27 -3.91 4.30
CA TYR A 136 -10.48 -3.66 5.51
C TYR A 136 -9.80 -2.30 5.44
N SER A 137 -9.56 -1.72 6.62
CA SER A 137 -8.69 -0.55 6.77
C SER A 137 -7.27 -0.98 7.12
N PHE A 138 -6.29 -0.22 6.65
CA PHE A 138 -4.88 -0.42 6.99
C PHE A 138 -4.18 0.92 7.21
N THR A 139 -3.07 0.88 7.92
CA THR A 139 -2.13 2.00 8.03
C THR A 139 -0.73 1.58 7.63
N LEU A 140 0.00 2.46 6.97
CA LEU A 140 1.45 2.36 6.82
C LEU A 140 2.09 3.35 7.79
N GLU A 141 2.79 2.84 8.80
CA GLU A 141 3.63 3.64 9.69
C GLU A 141 5.03 3.72 9.11
N LEU A 142 5.44 4.94 8.75
CA LEU A 142 6.73 5.21 8.18
C LEU A 142 7.66 5.80 9.24
N GLN A 143 8.93 5.42 9.17
CA GLN A 143 10.04 6.08 9.83
C GLN A 143 11.05 6.48 8.75
N VAL A 144 11.21 7.79 8.55
CA VAL A 144 12.19 8.36 7.61
C VAL A 144 13.39 8.85 8.40
N ALA A 145 14.60 8.55 7.92
CA ALA A 145 15.84 9.03 8.53
C ALA A 145 16.12 10.51 8.18
N PRO A 146 17.05 11.18 8.89
CA PRO A 146 17.48 12.53 8.53
C PRO A 146 17.95 12.64 7.07
N SER A 147 17.71 13.80 6.47
CA SER A 147 18.11 14.05 5.09
C SER A 147 19.62 14.06 4.95
N LYS A 148 20.13 13.31 3.97
CA LYS A 148 21.55 13.30 3.58
C LYS A 148 21.84 14.25 2.41
N LYS A 149 20.82 14.93 1.88
CA LYS A 149 20.94 15.84 0.73
C LYS A 149 20.77 17.27 1.21
N ALA A 150 21.60 18.18 0.70
CA ALA A 150 21.47 19.61 0.92
C ALA A 150 20.32 20.26 0.14
N THR A 151 19.58 19.45 -0.64
CA THR A 151 18.40 19.87 -1.40
C THR A 151 17.17 19.09 -0.93
N THR A 152 15.99 19.69 -1.12
CA THR A 152 14.71 19.06 -0.81
C THR A 152 14.58 17.74 -1.55
N VAL A 153 14.17 16.69 -0.84
CA VAL A 153 13.92 15.37 -1.43
C VAL A 153 12.43 15.14 -1.55
N THR A 154 11.95 14.90 -2.78
CA THR A 154 10.59 14.44 -3.03
C THR A 154 10.60 12.92 -3.21
N PHE A 155 9.75 12.22 -2.48
CA PHE A 155 9.61 10.77 -2.61
C PHE A 155 8.15 10.34 -2.53
N LYS A 156 7.89 9.10 -2.96
CA LYS A 156 6.54 8.52 -3.04
C LYS A 156 6.52 7.16 -2.40
N ILE A 157 5.38 6.85 -1.78
CA ILE A 157 5.04 5.53 -1.30
C ILE A 157 3.94 5.00 -2.19
N ASN A 158 4.24 3.93 -2.89
CA ASN A 158 3.33 3.27 -3.79
C ASN A 158 2.69 2.08 -3.08
N VAL A 159 1.39 1.93 -3.22
CA VAL A 159 0.65 0.74 -2.80
C VAL A 159 -0.11 0.21 -4.00
N THR A 160 0.13 -1.05 -4.33
CA THR A 160 -0.52 -1.76 -5.41
C THR A 160 -1.29 -2.94 -4.83
N PRO A 161 -2.60 -3.08 -5.08
CA PRO A 161 -3.33 -4.27 -4.67
C PRO A 161 -3.02 -5.43 -5.64
N SER A 162 -3.71 -6.56 -5.53
CA SER A 162 -3.59 -7.67 -6.48
C SER A 162 -3.82 -7.29 -7.96
N GLU A 163 -4.45 -6.16 -8.23
CA GLU A 163 -4.65 -5.60 -9.57
C GLU A 163 -3.74 -4.37 -9.79
N GLU A 164 -2.73 -4.50 -10.66
CA GLU A 164 -1.70 -3.46 -10.84
C GLU A 164 -2.28 -2.11 -11.35
N SER A 165 -3.35 -2.15 -12.14
CA SER A 165 -4.05 -0.95 -12.65
C SER A 165 -4.66 -0.08 -11.54
N LEU A 166 -4.86 -0.63 -10.34
CA LEU A 166 -5.44 0.07 -9.19
C LEU A 166 -4.40 0.67 -8.25
N LYS A 167 -3.13 0.70 -8.65
CA LYS A 167 -2.03 1.33 -7.89
C LYS A 167 -2.39 2.75 -7.43
N LYS A 168 -2.09 3.04 -6.16
CA LYS A 168 -2.18 4.37 -5.54
C LYS A 168 -0.82 4.81 -5.01
N GLN A 169 -0.66 6.12 -4.84
CA GLN A 169 0.58 6.71 -4.34
C GLN A 169 0.29 7.80 -3.30
N CYS A 170 1.16 7.89 -2.30
CA CYS A 170 1.22 8.99 -1.35
C CYS A 170 2.54 9.75 -1.58
N THR A 171 2.47 11.07 -1.72
CA THR A 171 3.66 11.92 -1.98
C THR A 171 4.13 12.66 -0.74
N PHE A 172 5.44 12.74 -0.58
CA PHE A 172 6.13 13.38 0.55
C PHE A 172 7.24 14.32 0.06
N THR A 173 7.53 15.32 0.89
CA THR A 173 8.74 16.13 0.82
C THR A 173 9.53 15.96 2.12
N LEU A 174 10.85 15.93 2.02
CA LEU A 174 11.79 15.96 3.13
C LEU A 174 12.69 17.19 2.96
N GLU A 175 12.73 18.04 3.98
CA GLU A 175 13.57 19.24 3.98
C GLU A 175 15.06 18.92 3.79
N PRO A 176 15.83 19.85 3.18
CA PRO A 176 17.27 19.67 3.00
C PRO A 176 18.00 19.55 4.34
N GLY A 177 18.98 18.66 4.39
CA GLY A 177 20.00 18.65 5.42
C GLY A 177 21.02 19.77 5.22
N ASP A 178 22.00 19.86 6.11
CA ASP A 178 23.05 20.87 6.02
C ASP A 178 24.06 20.52 4.89
N SER A 179 24.53 21.52 4.14
CA SER A 179 25.57 21.32 3.12
C SER A 179 26.92 20.98 3.76
N SER A 180 27.67 20.11 3.09
CA SER A 180 29.01 19.66 3.48
C SER A 180 29.88 19.57 2.24
N LEU A 181 31.13 20.03 2.36
CA LEU A 181 32.12 20.02 1.28
C LEU A 181 33.49 19.75 1.89
N SER A 182 34.24 18.85 1.27
CA SER A 182 35.63 18.59 1.64
C SER A 182 36.44 18.18 0.42
N ILE A 183 37.74 18.47 0.47
CA ILE A 183 38.73 18.07 -0.52
C ILE A 183 39.83 17.26 0.16
N ASN A 184 40.40 16.28 -0.55
CA ASN A 184 41.40 15.39 0.04
C ASN A 184 42.81 15.98 0.12
N ARG A 185 43.06 17.15 -0.49
CA ARG A 185 44.36 17.84 -0.50
C ARG A 185 44.18 19.32 -0.80
N SER A 186 45.08 20.15 -0.27
CA SER A 186 45.13 21.60 -0.50
C SER A 186 46.17 22.03 -1.52
N GLU A 187 46.99 21.10 -2.03
CA GLU A 187 48.06 21.39 -2.98
C GLU A 187 48.10 20.31 -4.08
N VAL A 188 48.36 20.75 -5.32
CA VAL A 188 48.69 19.90 -6.46
C VAL A 188 49.99 20.43 -7.07
N ARG A 189 50.95 19.55 -7.30
CA ARG A 189 52.20 19.88 -7.99
C ARG A 189 52.24 19.21 -9.36
N LEU A 190 52.54 20.01 -10.38
CA LEU A 190 52.70 19.56 -11.76
C LEU A 190 54.18 19.50 -12.14
N ASN A 191 54.52 18.63 -13.10
CA ASN A 191 55.84 18.62 -13.72
C ASN A 191 55.93 19.73 -14.78
N LYS A 192 57.13 19.96 -15.34
CA LYS A 192 57.37 21.03 -16.34
C LYS A 192 56.53 20.91 -17.62
N GLU A 193 56.02 19.71 -17.92
CA GLU A 193 55.18 19.43 -19.09
C GLU A 193 53.67 19.55 -18.75
N GLY A 194 53.32 19.99 -17.54
CA GLY A 194 51.93 20.15 -17.09
C GLY A 194 51.26 18.86 -16.58
N GLY A 195 51.98 17.73 -16.56
CA GLY A 195 51.50 16.46 -16.04
C GLY A 195 51.66 16.31 -14.52
N ALA A 196 51.13 15.22 -13.97
CA ALA A 196 51.31 14.88 -12.56
C ALA A 196 52.80 14.63 -12.22
N GLN A 197 53.27 15.09 -11.06
CA GLN A 197 54.63 14.78 -10.59
C GLN A 197 54.80 13.31 -10.17
N ALA A 198 53.73 12.69 -9.64
CA ALA A 198 53.62 11.26 -9.42
C ALA A 198 52.23 10.79 -9.88
N SER A 199 52.09 9.50 -10.19
CA SER A 199 50.79 8.97 -10.65
C SER A 199 49.65 9.31 -9.67
N GLY A 200 48.62 9.99 -10.17
CA GLY A 200 47.45 10.41 -9.38
C GLY A 200 47.67 11.61 -8.44
N SER A 201 48.86 12.23 -8.42
CA SER A 201 49.15 13.37 -7.53
C SER A 201 48.39 14.64 -7.92
N ASN A 202 47.91 14.73 -9.15
CA ASN A 202 47.10 15.83 -9.68
C ASN A 202 45.58 15.65 -9.49
N ILE A 203 45.12 14.56 -8.89
CA ILE A 203 43.68 14.28 -8.69
C ILE A 203 43.21 14.82 -7.34
N VAL A 204 42.34 15.84 -7.34
CA VAL A 204 41.66 16.31 -6.12
C VAL A 204 40.29 15.64 -6.02
N ASN A 205 40.08 14.85 -4.98
CA ASN A 205 38.79 14.23 -4.70
C ASN A 205 37.93 15.19 -3.90
N VAL A 206 36.77 15.56 -4.46
CA VAL A 206 35.75 16.36 -3.78
C VAL A 206 34.71 15.41 -3.18
N THR A 207 34.45 15.55 -1.88
CA THR A 207 33.33 14.88 -1.20
C THR A 207 32.32 15.93 -0.80
N SER A 208 31.11 15.86 -1.37
CA SER A 208 30.02 16.81 -1.14
C SER A 208 28.67 16.09 -1.10
N ASN A 209 27.76 16.60 -0.26
CA ASN A 209 26.33 16.23 -0.30
C ASN A 209 25.46 17.26 -1.05
N ASP A 210 26.09 18.28 -1.62
CA ASP A 210 25.52 19.37 -2.38
C ASP A 210 26.21 19.52 -3.74
N ASN A 211 25.64 20.36 -4.62
CA ASN A 211 26.28 20.80 -5.85
C ASN A 211 27.49 21.69 -5.54
N TRP A 212 28.55 21.58 -6.34
CA TRP A 212 29.77 22.39 -6.21
C TRP A 212 30.20 22.92 -7.58
N THR A 213 30.89 24.06 -7.60
CA THR A 213 31.46 24.68 -8.80
C THR A 213 32.95 24.97 -8.60
N VAL A 214 33.68 25.13 -9.69
CA VAL A 214 35.11 25.51 -9.70
C VAL A 214 35.25 26.78 -10.54
N SER A 215 36.09 27.71 -10.10
CA SER A 215 36.39 28.98 -10.77
C SER A 215 37.83 29.04 -11.24
#